data_AF-A0A935WAR6-F1
#
_entry.id   AF-A0A935WAR6-F1
#
_cell.length_a   1.000
_cell.length_b   1.000
_cell.length_c   1.000
_cell.angle_alpha   90.00
_cell.angle_beta   90.00
_cell.angle_gamma   90.00
#
_symmetry.space_group_name_H-M   'P 1'
#
loop_
_entity.id
_entity.type
_entity.pdbx_description
1 polymer ?
#
loop_
_entity_poly.entity_id
_entity_poly.type
_entity_poly.pdbx_seq_one_letter_code
_entity_poly.pdbx_strand_id
1 'polypeptide(L)' 'MEKVFYNFISNSIKFSKSGGEVSVSLSLRGDSFVLIKIKDNGKGISKSTYLIFSIDFIKLKVQTLANLKEPELD' A
#
# COMPACT_ATOMS: atom_id res chain seq x y z
N MET A 1 2.95 8.87 1.45
CA MET A 1 2.25 7.64 1.88
C MET A 1 0.81 7.58 1.37
N GLU A 2 0.03 8.66 1.46
CA GLU A 2 -1.37 8.73 0.98
C GLU A 2 -1.60 8.17 -0.44
N LYS A 3 -0.80 8.61 -1.43
CA LYS A 3 -0.91 8.15 -2.83
C LYS A 3 -0.78 6.63 -2.99
N VAL A 4 0.00 5.97 -2.13
CA VAL A 4 0.20 4.51 -2.19
C VAL A 4 -1.10 3.81 -1.82
N PHE A 5 -1.71 4.19 -0.70
CA PHE A 5 -2.99 3.63 -0.26
C PHE A 5 -4.11 3.94 -1.25
N TYR A 6 -4.16 5.16 -1.77
CA TYR A 6 -5.11 5.54 -2.80
C TYR A 6 -5.02 4.62 -4.02
N ASN A 7 -3.82 4.36 -4.55
CA ASN A 7 -3.64 3.50 -5.72
C ASN A 7 -4.13 2.06 -5.48
N PHE A 8 -3.83 1.48 -4.31
CA PHE A 8 -4.28 0.12 -4.02
C PHE A 8 -5.79 0.05 -3.79
N ILE A 9 -6.37 0.96 -3.00
CA ILE A 9 -7.80 0.98 -2.71
C ILE A 9 -8.60 1.27 -3.98
N SER A 10 -8.18 2.27 -4.78
CA SER A 10 -8.86 2.59 -6.04
C SER A 10 -8.78 1.44 -7.04
N ASN A 11 -7.66 0.71 -7.11
CA ASN A 11 -7.56 -0.49 -7.94
C ASN A 11 -8.54 -1.59 -7.48
N SER A 12 -8.60 -1.85 -6.17
CA SER A 12 -9.55 -2.81 -5.59
C SER A 12 -11.01 -2.44 -5.90
N ILE A 13 -11.37 -1.15 -5.89
CA ILE A 13 -12.71 -0.69 -6.28
C ILE A 13 -12.93 -0.84 -7.79
N LYS A 14 -11.99 -0.35 -8.61
CA LYS A 14 -12.08 -0.36 -10.09
C LYS A 14 -12.24 -1.75 -10.68
N PHE A 15 -11.63 -2.75 -10.06
CA PHE A 15 -11.66 -4.14 -10.53
C PHE A 15 -12.63 -5.04 -9.76
N SER A 16 -13.45 -4.44 -8.89
CA SER A 16 -14.56 -5.13 -8.25
C SER A 16 -15.80 -5.20 -9.16
N LYS A 17 -16.69 -6.14 -8.87
CA LYS A 17 -18.00 -6.25 -9.53
C LYS A 17 -19.04 -5.38 -8.81
N SER A 18 -20.18 -5.11 -9.44
CA SER A 18 -21.30 -4.45 -8.76
C SER A 18 -21.71 -5.26 -7.52
N GLY A 19 -21.89 -4.57 -6.38
CA GLY A 19 -22.11 -5.21 -5.08
C GLY A 19 -20.88 -5.93 -4.50
N GLY A 20 -19.69 -5.69 -5.06
CA GLY A 20 -18.43 -6.20 -4.51
C GLY A 20 -18.00 -5.48 -3.25
N GLU A 21 -17.05 -6.06 -2.55
CA GLU A 21 -16.58 -5.62 -1.24
C GLU A 21 -15.07 -5.42 -1.27
N VAL A 22 -14.62 -4.32 -0.67
CA VAL A 22 -13.22 -4.06 -0.38
C VAL A 22 -13.08 -3.90 1.14
N SER A 23 -12.22 -4.71 1.73
CA SER A 23 -11.93 -4.70 3.16
C SER A 23 -10.50 -4.23 3.39
N VAL A 24 -10.33 -3.32 4.37
CA VAL A 24 -9.02 -2.82 4.79
C VAL A 24 -8.85 -3.16 6.27
N SER A 25 -7.73 -3.76 6.61
CA SER A 25 -7.39 -4.11 7.99
C SER A 25 -5.97 -3.68 8.31
N LEU A 26 -5.76 -3.27 9.55
CA LEU A 26 -4.46 -2.94 10.10
C LEU A 26 -4.17 -3.87 11.27
N SER A 27 -2.92 -4.29 11.39
CA SER A 27 -2.46 -5.04 12.55
C SER A 27 -1.00 -4.71 12.83
N LEU A 28 -0.64 -4.66 14.11
CA LEU A 28 0.76 -4.58 14.49
C LEU A 28 1.46 -5.92 14.20
N ARG A 29 2.73 -5.84 13.82
CA ARG A 29 3.63 -6.96 13.59
C ARG A 29 4.92 -6.69 14.37
N GLY A 30 4.95 -7.16 15.61
CA GLY A 30 5.98 -6.74 16.57
C GLY A 30 5.82 -5.26 16.93
N ASP A 31 6.89 -4.64 17.41
CA ASP A 31 6.82 -3.32 18.06
C ASP A 31 6.94 -2.15 17.10
N SER A 32 7.43 -2.38 15.87
CA SER A 32 7.79 -1.30 14.94
C SER A 32 7.12 -1.38 13.57
N PHE A 33 6.29 -2.39 13.32
CA PHE A 33 5.68 -2.58 12.01
C PHE A 33 4.16 -2.61 12.08
N VAL A 34 3.53 -1.93 11.11
CA VAL A 34 2.10 -2.03 10.84
C VAL A 34 1.91 -2.80 9.54
N LEU A 35 1.23 -3.93 9.62
CA LEU A 35 0.74 -4.65 8.45
C LEU A 35 -0.62 -4.07 8.05
N ILE A 36 -0.67 -3.53 6.84
CA ILE A 36 -1.90 -3.06 6.21
C ILE A 36 -2.29 -4.08 5.15
N LYS A 37 -3.49 -4.64 5.26
CA LYS A 37 -4.03 -5.61 4.31
C LYS A 37 -5.27 -5.04 3.65
N ILE A 38 -5.23 -4.96 2.32
CA ILE A 38 -6.37 -4.59 1.47
C ILE A 38 -6.79 -5.88 0.74
N LYS A 39 -8.05 -6.26 0.89
CA LYS A 39 -8.62 -7.45 0.24
C LYS A 39 -9.92 -7.07 -0.46
N ASP A 40 -10.00 -7.38 -1.74
CA ASP A 40 -11.23 -7.30 -2.52
C ASP A 40 -11.71 -8.70 -2.97
N ASN A 41 -12.97 -8.77 -3.41
CA ASN A 41 -13.58 -9.94 -4.04
C ASN A 41 -13.80 -9.74 -5.55
N GLY A 42 -12.96 -8.90 -6.17
CA GLY A 42 -12.99 -8.64 -7.59
C GLY A 42 -12.51 -9.82 -8.43
N LYS A 43 -12.26 -9.58 -9.71
CA LYS A 43 -11.88 -10.63 -10.68
C LYS A 43 -10.52 -11.31 -10.38
N GLY A 44 -9.76 -10.78 -9.43
CA GLY A 44 -8.40 -11.22 -9.14
C GLY A 44 -7.42 -10.90 -10.26
N ILE A 45 -6.17 -11.36 -10.07
CA ILE A 45 -5.09 -11.22 -11.04
C ILE A 45 -4.48 -12.62 -11.23
N SER A 46 -4.18 -13.00 -12.47
CA SER A 46 -3.53 -14.28 -12.74
C SER A 46 -2.12 -14.32 -12.16
N LYS A 47 -1.61 -15.51 -11.81
CA LYS A 47 -0.26 -15.66 -11.22
C LYS A 47 0.86 -15.13 -12.14
N SER A 48 0.72 -15.22 -13.46
CA SER A 48 1.70 -14.68 -14.40
C SER A 48 1.72 -13.14 -14.38
N THR A 49 0.56 -12.50 -14.23
CA THR A 49 0.45 -11.04 -14.09
C THR A 49 0.89 -10.56 -12.70
N TYR A 50 0.75 -11.38 -11.65
CA TYR A 50 1.26 -11.08 -10.30
C TYR A 50 2.78 -10.84 -10.29
N LEU A 51 3.52 -11.64 -11.06
CA LEU A 51 4.98 -11.50 -11.18
C LEU A 51 5.35 -10.20 -11.90
N ILE A 52 4.61 -9.82 -12.94
CA ILE A 52 4.83 -8.56 -13.68
C ILE A 52 4.58 -7.35 -12.77
N PHE A 53 3.49 -7.34 -12.00
CA PHE A 53 3.23 -6.28 -11.02
C PHE A 53 4.29 -6.22 -9.92
N SER A 54 4.82 -7.37 -9.48
CA SER A 54 5.92 -7.42 -8.51
C SER A 54 7.24 -6.90 -9.08
N ILE A 55 7.43 -6.99 -10.40
CA ILE A 55 8.60 -6.44 -11.12
C ILE A 55 8.45 -4.92 -11.31
N ASP A 56 7.24 -4.42 -11.56
CA ASP A 56 6.98 -2.99 -11.80
C ASP A 56 6.77 -2.16 -10.52
N PHE A 57 6.50 -2.78 -9.36
CA PHE A 57 6.37 -2.12 -8.05
C PHE A 57 7.03 -2.99 -6.97
N ILE A 58 8.19 -2.64 -6.38
CA ILE A 58 8.51 -1.45 -5.58
C ILE A 58 9.88 -0.87 -5.98
N LYS A 59 9.91 0.29 -6.68
CA LYS A 59 11.05 1.21 -6.68
C LYS A 59 10.67 2.44 -5.86
N LEU A 60 10.79 2.34 -4.54
CA LEU A 60 10.75 3.50 -3.64
C LEU A 60 12.20 3.87 -3.29
N LYS A 61 12.69 4.97 -3.86
CA LYS A 61 13.93 5.61 -3.39
C LYS A 61 13.62 6.24 -2.04
N VAL A 62 13.97 5.56 -0.95
CA VAL A 62 13.91 6.12 0.40
C VAL A 62 15.06 7.12 0.52
N GLN A 63 14.77 8.42 0.42
CA GLN A 63 15.66 9.43 0.99
C GLN A 63 15.36 9.49 2.48
N THR A 64 16.32 9.03 3.28
CA THR A 64 16.31 9.13 4.73
C THR A 64 16.15 10.59 5.15
N LEU A 65 15.21 10.85 6.07
CA LEU A 65 15.06 12.14 6.75
C LEU A 65 16.25 12.33 7.71
N ALA A 66 17.40 12.75 7.17
CA ALA A 66 18.54 13.24 7.96
C ALA A 66 18.52 14.78 8.12
N ASN A 67 17.41 15.46 7.78
CA ASN A 67 17.31 16.92 7.79
C ASN A 67 16.14 17.44 8.66
N LEU A 68 15.89 16.84 9.82
CA LEU A 68 15.31 17.61 10.91
C LEU A 68 16.48 18.32 11.58
N LYS A 69 16.74 19.57 11.14
CA LYS A 69 17.53 20.51 11.91
C LYS A 69 16.89 20.61 13.30
N GLU A 70 17.68 20.44 14.34
CA GLU A 70 17.24 20.71 15.71
C GLU A 70 16.65 22.13 15.78
N PRO A 71 15.56 22.34 16.55
CA PRO A 71 15.05 23.69 16.75
C PRO A 71 16.12 24.49 17.50
N GLU A 72 16.53 25.62 16.92
CA GLU A 72 17.27 26.64 17.66
C GLU A 72 16.41 27.06 18.85
N LEU A 73 16.93 26.85 20.05
CA LEU A 73 16.40 27.37 21.30
C LEU A 73 16.76 28.86 21.36
N ASP A 74 15.76 29.73 21.22
CA ASP A 74 15.83 31.12 21.67
C ASP A 74 15.77 31.20 23.22
#